data_AF-A0AAQ3KX62-F1
#
_entry.id   AF-A0AAQ3KX62-F1
#
_cell.length_a   1.000
_cell.length_b   1.000
_cell.length_c   1.000
_cell.angle_alpha   90.00
_cell.angle_beta   90.00
_cell.angle_gamma   90.00
#
_symmetry.space_group_name_H-M   'P 1'
#
loop_
_entity.id
_entity.type
_entity.pdbx_description
1 polymer ?
#
loop_
_entity_poly.entity_id
_entity_poly.type
_entity_poly.pdbx_seq_one_letter_code
_entity_poly.pdbx_strand_id
1 'polypeptide(L)'
;MAPVQIYGPNMSTATSRVLLCLEELGAEYEHVPITFATSEHKSPEHLARNARLSKSKYLTDDFISFADISHIPVTYYFMGTPYTPVFDERPHLNAWWESLASRPSFKKVTSGMVAK
;
A
#
# COMPACT_ATOMS: atom_id res chain seq x y z
N MET A 1 -15.43 20.58 -3.16
CA MET A 1 -15.26 19.40 -2.29
C MET A 1 -14.18 19.73 -1.29
N ALA A 2 -14.20 19.19 -0.06
CA ALA A 2 -13.08 19.36 0.85
C ALA A 2 -11.81 18.74 0.22
N PRO A 3 -10.62 19.33 0.42
CA PRO A 3 -9.38 18.81 -0.15
C PRO A 3 -9.12 17.38 0.32
N VAL A 4 -8.58 16.55 -0.57
CA VAL A 4 -8.26 15.16 -0.24
C VAL A 4 -7.10 15.14 0.75
N GLN A 5 -7.29 14.51 1.91
CA GLN A 5 -6.22 14.39 2.90
C GLN A 5 -5.32 13.19 2.61
N ILE A 6 -4.02 13.44 2.49
CA ILE A 6 -3.00 12.41 2.26
C ILE A 6 -2.17 12.26 3.52
N TYR A 7 -2.23 11.06 4.11
CA TYR A 7 -1.53 10.74 5.36
C TYR A 7 -0.28 9.91 5.05
N GLY A 8 0.90 10.40 5.45
CA GLY A 8 2.14 9.61 5.32
C GLY A 8 3.44 10.42 5.43
N PRO A 9 4.59 9.77 5.65
CA PRO A 9 5.87 10.46 5.74
C PRO A 9 6.36 10.95 4.38
N ASN A 10 7.00 12.13 4.36
CA ASN A 10 7.61 12.73 3.17
C ASN A 10 8.64 11.84 2.48
N MET A 11 9.37 11.03 3.26
CA MET A 11 10.40 10.11 2.76
C MET A 11 9.86 8.81 2.16
N SER A 12 8.55 8.54 2.27
CA SER A 12 7.95 7.31 1.76
C SER A 12 7.76 7.38 0.26
N THR A 13 8.34 6.40 -0.46
CA THR A 13 8.16 6.26 -1.91
C THR A 13 6.69 6.06 -2.31
N ALA A 14 5.86 5.47 -1.43
CA ALA A 14 4.42 5.33 -1.67
C ALA A 14 3.69 6.68 -1.52
N THR A 15 4.04 7.48 -0.51
CA THR A 15 3.48 8.82 -0.32
C THR A 15 3.89 9.74 -1.47
N SER A 16 5.17 9.76 -1.85
CA SER A 16 5.65 10.58 -2.98
C SER A 16 4.92 10.25 -4.29
N ARG A 17 4.60 8.97 -4.55
CA ARG A 17 3.86 8.57 -5.75
C ARG A 17 2.46 9.19 -5.79
N VAL A 18 1.73 9.13 -4.68
CA VAL A 18 0.37 9.69 -4.59
C VAL A 18 0.41 11.21 -4.73
N LEU A 19 1.32 11.87 -4.03
CA LEU A 19 1.49 13.33 -4.12
C LEU A 19 1.81 13.76 -5.55
N LEU A 20 2.76 13.09 -6.21
CA LEU A 20 3.09 13.38 -7.61
C LEU A 20 1.88 13.22 -8.55
N CYS A 21 1.07 12.17 -8.37
CA CYS A 21 -0.14 12.01 -9.16
C CYS A 21 -1.14 13.15 -8.94
N LEU A 22 -1.28 13.65 -7.72
CA LEU A 22 -2.19 14.76 -7.41
C LEU A 22 -1.69 16.08 -8.01
N GLU A 23 -0.39 16.33 -7.96
CA GLU A 23 0.25 17.48 -8.61
C GLU A 23 0.05 17.45 -10.13
N GLU A 24 0.32 16.32 -10.79
CA GLU A 24 0.14 16.16 -12.24
C GLU A 24 -1.33 16.32 -12.68
N LEU A 25 -2.28 15.99 -11.80
CA LEU A 25 -3.71 16.17 -12.04
C LEU A 25 -4.23 17.57 -11.69
N GLY A 26 -3.39 18.42 -11.08
CA GLY A 26 -3.80 19.73 -10.56
C GLY A 26 -4.87 19.64 -9.48
N ALA A 27 -4.89 18.56 -8.70
CA ALA A 27 -5.90 18.32 -7.68
C ALA A 27 -5.52 19.00 -6.35
N GLU A 28 -6.49 19.63 -5.69
CA GLU A 28 -6.28 20.17 -4.34
C GLU A 28 -6.23 19.05 -3.29
N TYR A 29 -5.18 19.05 -2.48
CA TYR A 29 -4.97 18.08 -1.40
C TYR A 29 -4.35 18.73 -0.17
N GLU A 30 -4.54 18.10 0.98
CA GLU A 30 -3.86 18.44 2.23
C GLU A 30 -2.91 17.29 2.60
N HIS A 31 -1.62 17.55 2.65
CA HIS A 31 -0.66 16.56 3.13
C HIS A 31 -0.53 16.63 4.65
N VAL A 32 -0.95 15.54 5.31
CA VAL A 32 -0.84 15.35 6.76
C VAL A 32 0.38 14.45 7.02
N PRO A 33 1.54 15.02 7.41
CA PRO A 33 2.75 14.23 7.61
C PRO A 33 2.58 13.28 8.79
N ILE A 34 3.06 12.05 8.63
CA ILE A 34 3.10 11.04 9.68
C ILE A 34 4.54 10.64 9.91
N THR A 35 4.95 10.58 11.18
CA THR A 35 6.33 10.25 11.54
C THR A 35 6.46 8.78 11.97
N PHE A 36 7.42 8.07 11.37
CA PHE A 36 7.72 6.69 11.78
C PHE A 36 8.42 6.62 13.14
N ALA A 37 9.25 7.60 13.48
CA ALA A 37 9.96 7.66 14.77
C ALA A 37 9.01 7.69 15.98
N THR A 38 7.85 8.35 15.86
CA THR A 38 6.84 8.44 16.93
C THR A 38 5.81 7.31 16.86
N SER A 39 5.92 6.38 15.91
CA SER A 39 4.97 5.28 15.69
C SER A 39 3.51 5.72 15.48
N GLU A 40 3.27 6.95 15.00
CA GLU A 40 1.92 7.47 14.71
C GLU A 40 1.13 6.59 13.71
N HIS A 41 1.84 5.97 12.76
CA HIS A 41 1.30 5.00 11.82
C HIS A 41 0.73 3.72 12.47
N LYS A 42 1.00 3.50 13.76
CA LYS A 42 0.43 2.40 14.57
C LYS A 42 -0.69 2.86 15.49
N SER A 43 -1.00 4.16 15.52
CA SER A 43 -2.10 4.68 16.34
C SER A 43 -3.44 4.08 15.89
N PRO A 44 -4.38 3.82 16.82
CA PRO A 44 -5.70 3.29 16.47
C PRO A 44 -6.44 4.17 15.45
N GLU A 45 -6.27 5.48 15.54
CA GLU A 45 -6.86 6.45 14.61
C GLU A 45 -6.30 6.32 13.19
N HIS A 46 -4.99 6.11 13.05
CA HIS A 46 -4.39 5.88 11.73
C HIS A 46 -4.79 4.53 11.15
N LEU A 47 -4.78 3.47 11.98
CA LEU A 47 -5.18 2.13 11.55
C LEU A 47 -6.65 2.07 11.10
N ALA A 48 -7.54 2.81 11.76
CA ALA A 48 -8.96 2.88 11.39
C ALA A 48 -9.18 3.43 9.96
N ARG A 49 -8.28 4.28 9.46
CA ARG A 49 -8.34 4.80 8.07
C ARG A 49 -8.04 3.71 7.03
N ASN A 50 -7.27 2.68 7.39
CA ASN A 50 -6.83 1.60 6.49
C ASN A 50 -7.79 0.40 6.46
N ALA A 51 -9.09 0.63 6.59
CA ALA A 51 -10.12 -0.41 6.59
C ALA A 51 -10.57 -0.85 5.18
N ARG A 52 -9.84 -0.51 4.10
CA ARG A 52 -10.32 -0.75 2.73
C ARG A 52 -10.43 -2.24 2.41
N LEU A 53 -9.40 -3.02 2.74
CA LEU A 53 -9.33 -4.46 2.47
C LEU A 53 -10.26 -5.29 3.35
N SER A 54 -10.86 -4.72 4.41
CA SER A 54 -11.94 -5.41 5.14
C SER A 54 -13.30 -5.27 4.45
N LYS A 55 -13.42 -4.34 3.49
CA LYS A 55 -14.67 -4.06 2.76
C LYS A 55 -14.66 -4.55 1.31
N SER A 56 -13.48 -4.82 0.75
CA SER A 56 -13.28 -5.08 -0.66
C SER A 56 -12.11 -6.04 -0.84
N LYS A 57 -12.20 -6.92 -1.85
CA LYS A 57 -11.13 -7.90 -2.12
C LYS A 57 -9.81 -7.25 -2.56
N TYR A 58 -9.88 -6.16 -3.32
CA TYR A 58 -8.72 -5.38 -3.77
C TYR A 58 -8.81 -3.92 -3.31
N LEU A 59 -7.75 -3.14 -3.52
CA LEU A 59 -7.66 -1.76 -3.00
C LEU A 59 -8.75 -0.85 -3.56
N THR A 60 -9.14 -1.05 -4.82
CA THR A 60 -10.19 -0.25 -5.47
C THR A 60 -11.57 -0.86 -5.37
N ASP A 61 -11.73 -2.17 -5.58
CA ASP A 61 -13.02 -2.86 -5.55
C ASP A 61 -12.78 -4.40 -5.59
N ASP A 62 -13.77 -5.18 -6.02
CA ASP A 62 -13.66 -6.63 -6.16
C ASP A 62 -12.87 -7.11 -7.40
N PHE A 63 -12.38 -6.18 -8.23
CA PHE A 63 -11.48 -6.45 -9.34
C PHE A 63 -10.08 -5.85 -9.12
N ILE A 64 -9.06 -6.54 -9.64
CA ILE A 64 -7.68 -6.07 -9.60
C ILE A 64 -7.53 -4.80 -10.44
N SER A 65 -6.86 -3.78 -9.89
CA SER A 65 -6.59 -2.54 -10.62
C SER A 65 -5.12 -2.14 -10.56
N PHE A 66 -4.79 -1.02 -11.20
CA PHE A 66 -3.46 -0.43 -11.11
C PHE A 66 -3.06 -0.10 -9.67
N ALA A 67 -4.02 0.21 -8.79
CA ALA A 67 -3.75 0.47 -7.39
C ALA A 67 -3.05 -0.74 -6.75
N ASP A 68 -3.56 -1.96 -6.98
CA ASP A 68 -2.95 -3.19 -6.47
C ASP A 68 -1.60 -3.49 -7.12
N ILE A 69 -1.55 -3.37 -8.46
CA ILE A 69 -0.34 -3.69 -9.24
C ILE A 69 0.84 -2.80 -8.84
N SER A 70 0.58 -1.51 -8.58
CA SER A 70 1.62 -0.56 -8.17
C SER A 70 2.30 -0.90 -6.83
N HIS A 71 1.67 -1.75 -6.01
CA HIS A 71 2.22 -2.21 -4.73
C HIS A 71 3.00 -3.53 -4.86
N ILE A 72 2.84 -4.28 -5.97
CA ILE A 72 3.48 -5.59 -6.15
C ILE A 72 5.01 -5.53 -5.99
N PRO A 73 5.76 -4.63 -6.67
CA PRO A 73 7.21 -4.68 -6.61
C PRO A 73 7.75 -4.43 -5.19
N VAL A 74 7.18 -3.44 -4.50
CA VAL A 74 7.62 -3.08 -3.14
C VAL A 74 7.27 -4.20 -2.15
N THR A 75 6.08 -4.78 -2.28
CA THR A 75 5.63 -5.86 -1.39
C THR A 75 6.43 -7.12 -1.63
N TYR A 76 6.76 -7.45 -2.89
CA TYR A 76 7.61 -8.60 -3.22
C TYR A 76 8.97 -8.53 -2.51
N TYR A 77 9.65 -7.38 -2.58
CA TYR A 77 10.92 -7.21 -1.86
C TYR A 77 10.74 -7.21 -0.35
N PHE A 78 9.67 -6.59 0.16
CA PHE A 78 9.34 -6.63 1.59
C PHE A 78 9.17 -8.06 2.09
N MET A 79 8.56 -8.94 1.28
CA MET A 79 8.38 -10.36 1.61
C MET A 79 9.68 -11.15 1.72
N GLY A 80 10.81 -10.61 1.26
CA GLY A 80 12.15 -11.20 1.47
C GLY A 80 12.83 -10.78 2.78
N THR A 81 12.20 -9.92 3.59
CA THR A 81 12.79 -9.37 4.82
C THR A 81 12.34 -10.16 6.07
N PRO A 82 13.02 -10.03 7.23
CA PRO A 82 12.55 -10.64 8.49
C PRO A 82 11.27 -10.00 9.06
N TYR A 83 10.75 -8.94 8.44
CA TYR A 83 9.59 -8.19 8.91
C TYR A 83 8.25 -8.69 8.35
N THR A 84 8.26 -9.78 7.59
CA THR A 84 7.04 -10.42 7.06
C THR A 84 5.94 -10.76 8.07
N PRO A 85 6.22 -11.05 9.36
CA PRO A 85 5.15 -11.34 10.33
C PRO A 85 4.14 -10.21 10.52
N VAL A 86 4.44 -8.98 10.07
CA VAL A 86 3.49 -7.86 10.05
C VAL A 86 2.23 -8.14 9.22
N PHE A 87 2.31 -9.08 8.25
CA PHE A 87 1.17 -9.54 7.46
C PHE A 87 0.28 -10.50 8.25
N ASP A 88 0.86 -11.32 9.13
CA ASP A 88 0.11 -12.28 9.96
C ASP A 88 -0.81 -11.55 10.94
N GLU A 89 -0.39 -10.38 11.42
CA GLU A 89 -1.19 -9.49 12.27
C GLU A 89 -2.36 -8.82 11.52
N ARG A 90 -2.39 -8.90 10.18
CA ARG A 90 -3.31 -8.17 9.29
C ARG A 90 -3.98 -9.13 8.30
N PRO A 91 -5.00 -9.90 8.73
CA PRO A 91 -5.55 -11.00 7.94
C PRO A 91 -6.09 -10.56 6.56
N HIS A 92 -6.72 -9.38 6.48
CA HIS A 92 -7.20 -8.85 5.19
C HIS A 92 -6.06 -8.46 4.25
N LEU A 93 -4.94 -7.95 4.79
CA LEU A 93 -3.76 -7.61 4.02
C LEU A 93 -3.06 -8.89 3.52
N ASN A 94 -2.96 -9.91 4.38
CA ASN A 94 -2.40 -11.20 3.99
C ASN A 94 -3.24 -11.86 2.89
N ALA A 95 -4.57 -11.92 3.05
CA ALA A 95 -5.47 -12.47 2.03
C ALA A 95 -5.36 -11.73 0.68
N TRP A 96 -5.24 -10.40 0.70
CA TRP A 96 -4.99 -9.60 -0.49
C TRP A 96 -3.67 -9.98 -1.16
N TRP A 97 -2.59 -10.10 -0.39
CA TRP A 97 -1.28 -10.47 -0.91
C TRP A 97 -1.26 -11.89 -1.50
N GLU A 98 -1.82 -12.88 -0.79
CA GLU A 98 -1.95 -14.25 -1.28
C GLU A 98 -2.76 -14.32 -2.59
N SER A 99 -3.84 -13.51 -2.68
CA SER A 99 -4.62 -13.41 -3.91
C SER A 99 -3.81 -12.82 -5.08
N LEU A 100 -2.88 -11.90 -4.84
CA LEU A 100 -2.00 -11.36 -5.87
C LEU A 100 -0.90 -12.36 -6.25
N ALA A 101 -0.24 -12.95 -5.26
CA ALA A 101 0.89 -13.86 -5.43
C ALA A 101 0.51 -15.19 -6.12
N SER A 102 -0.74 -15.63 -5.98
CA SER A 102 -1.24 -16.84 -6.63
C SER A 102 -1.44 -16.71 -8.15
N ARG A 103 -1.48 -15.47 -8.68
CA ARG A 103 -1.82 -15.22 -10.09
C ARG A 103 -0.73 -15.70 -11.06
N PRO A 104 -1.08 -16.30 -12.21
CA PRO A 104 -0.09 -16.69 -13.22
C PRO A 104 0.76 -15.52 -13.73
N SER A 105 0.13 -14.34 -13.92
CA SER A 105 0.82 -13.12 -14.33
C SER A 105 1.85 -12.65 -13.31
N PHE A 106 1.53 -12.77 -12.01
CA PHE A 106 2.45 -12.44 -10.93
C PHE A 106 3.69 -13.34 -11.01
N LYS A 107 3.50 -14.66 -10.97
CA LYS A 107 4.58 -15.66 -11.03
C LYS A 107 5.47 -15.48 -12.27
N LYS A 108 4.87 -15.16 -13.42
CA LYS A 108 5.59 -14.90 -14.68
C LYS A 108 6.48 -13.66 -14.60
N VAL A 109 6.02 -12.58 -13.96
CA VAL A 109 6.77 -11.31 -13.88
C VAL A 109 7.82 -11.37 -12.77
N THR A 110 7.47 -11.94 -11.60
CA THR A 110 8.38 -11.99 -10.45
C THR A 110 9.50 -13.00 -10.59
N SER A 111 9.41 -13.96 -11.51
CA SER A 111 10.51 -14.90 -11.79
C SER A 111 11.79 -14.21 -12.27
N GLY A 112 11.67 -13.01 -12.86
CA GLY A 112 12.81 -12.17 -13.25
C GLY A 112 13.25 -11.18 -12.18
N MET A 113 12.57 -11.11 -11.03
CA MET A 113 12.92 -10.20 -9.95
C MET A 113 13.89 -10.88 -8.98
N VAL A 114 15.10 -10.33 -8.87
CA VAL A 114 16.12 -10.83 -7.95
C VAL A 114 15.95 -10.14 -6.60
N ALA A 115 15.48 -10.86 -5.58
CA ALA A 115 15.58 -10.41 -4.20
C ALA A 115 17.07 -10.32 -3.84
N LYS A 116 17.53 -9.13 -3.48
CA LYS A 116 18.89 -8.90 -2.98
C LYS A 116 18.95 -9.23 -1.49
#